data_AF-A0AA43HV04-F1
#
_entry.id   AF-A0AA43HV04-F1
#
_cell.length_a   1.000
_cell.length_b   1.000
_cell.length_c   1.000
_cell.angle_alpha   90.00
_cell.angle_beta   90.00
_cell.angle_gamma   90.00
#
_symmetry.space_group_name_H-M   'P 1'
#
loop_
_entity.id
_entity.type
_entity.pdbx_description
1 polymer ?
#
loop_
_entity_poly.entity_id
_entity_poly.type
_entity_poly.pdbx_seq_one_letter_code
_entity_poly.pdbx_strand_id
1 'polypeptide(L)'
;MAKSFNTDAKVLIRNKWDKPLLNLLERKTGNKLVYLGLPSPEAEDIEAWIEHLKIVIAFQCRKYGIQSDVLQEREDVMRLHEKLLAYERQMQLENFIVYDGYIEEVVLRGYDNSPDTVIPFELKDIVTVYNLDFCNNITSPIEFLDKGGNIQKAYKFNAVKELLQIQHKLAPVSSKFVLFLTVHSSYKGGELDDFINPTKQSDAQIKELLNKYKALPKEEQNQKIVQLFVIHTLKSFFRVYNLVPHFLPTIYYKGLGDQGLLHFSVIGTVSESCAGGETIWYQDVANLCAEKRITIENDEFSIISCEDIEHIDIKTQPVEHFCQSRTYSQLWQ
;
A
#
# COMPACT_ATOMS: atom_id res chain seq x y z
N MET A 1 -20.77 11.04 -17.32
CA MET A 1 -19.75 11.40 -16.31
C MET A 1 -19.29 10.12 -15.64
N ALA A 2 -18.03 9.73 -15.87
CA ALA A 2 -17.44 8.65 -15.08
C ALA A 2 -17.38 9.13 -13.62
N LYS A 3 -17.88 8.33 -12.67
CA LYS A 3 -17.76 8.67 -11.24
C LYS A 3 -16.27 8.61 -10.90
N SER A 4 -15.69 9.72 -10.43
CA SER A 4 -14.33 9.71 -9.91
C SER A 4 -14.24 8.74 -8.73
N PHE A 5 -13.12 8.02 -8.62
CA PHE A 5 -12.81 7.14 -7.49
C PHE A 5 -12.47 7.93 -6.20
N ASN A 6 -12.43 9.26 -6.28
CA ASN A 6 -12.07 10.18 -5.21
C ASN A 6 -13.30 10.55 -4.35
N THR A 7 -13.59 9.77 -3.31
CA THR A 7 -14.63 10.09 -2.32
C THR A 7 -14.14 11.12 -1.31
N ASP A 8 -15.05 11.80 -0.60
CA ASP A 8 -14.68 12.75 0.48
C ASP A 8 -13.79 12.08 1.55
N ALA A 9 -14.08 10.82 1.86
CA ALA A 9 -13.25 9.98 2.72
C ALA A 9 -11.80 9.86 2.21
N LYS A 10 -11.59 9.62 0.90
CA LYS A 10 -10.23 9.56 0.32
C LYS A 10 -9.55 10.92 0.36
N VAL A 11 -10.28 12.00 0.09
CA VAL A 11 -9.76 13.36 0.20
C VAL A 11 -9.29 13.65 1.63
N LEU A 12 -10.07 13.22 2.63
CA LEU A 12 -9.71 13.39 4.04
C LEU A 12 -8.46 12.58 4.41
N ILE A 13 -8.39 11.30 4.06
CA ILE A 13 -7.21 10.44 4.31
C ILE A 13 -5.98 11.05 3.65
N ARG A 14 -6.05 11.36 2.36
CA ARG A 14 -4.95 11.94 1.58
C ARG A 14 -4.39 13.21 2.22
N ASN A 15 -5.25 14.11 2.66
CA ASN A 15 -4.85 15.45 3.11
C ASN A 15 -4.57 15.56 4.62
N LYS A 16 -5.30 14.80 5.44
CA LYS A 16 -5.23 14.88 6.90
C LYS A 16 -4.47 13.72 7.54
N TRP A 17 -4.26 12.63 6.81
CA TRP A 17 -3.53 11.47 7.31
C TRP A 17 -2.19 11.26 6.57
N ASP A 18 -2.24 11.08 5.25
CA ASP A 18 -1.06 10.73 4.44
C ASP A 18 -0.10 11.90 4.28
N LYS A 19 -0.62 13.06 3.87
CA LYS A 19 0.21 14.26 3.62
C LYS A 19 1.05 14.70 4.83
N PRO A 20 0.55 14.70 6.08
CA PRO A 20 1.40 14.93 7.26
C PRO A 20 2.59 13.97 7.38
N LEU A 21 2.43 12.70 7.00
CA LEU A 21 3.52 11.72 7.01
C LEU A 21 4.55 12.00 5.92
N LEU A 22 4.10 12.46 4.74
CA LEU A 22 4.99 12.91 3.67
C LEU A 22 5.84 14.11 4.10
N ASN A 23 5.21 15.11 4.73
CA ASN A 23 5.93 16.26 5.29
C ASN A 23 6.96 15.82 6.35
N LEU A 24 6.60 14.89 7.24
CA LEU A 24 7.57 14.34 8.20
C LEU A 24 8.75 13.67 7.48
N LEU A 25 8.46 12.85 6.47
CA LEU A 25 9.48 12.11 5.73
C LEU A 25 10.42 13.05 4.98
N GLU A 26 9.90 14.02 4.23
CA GLU A 26 10.68 15.04 3.51
C GLU A 26 11.62 15.81 4.47
N ARG A 27 11.10 16.22 5.63
CA ARG A 27 11.92 16.90 6.64
C ARG A 27 13.03 16.02 7.21
N LYS A 28 12.79 14.71 7.31
CA LYS A 28 13.77 13.74 7.85
C LYS A 28 14.79 13.30 6.81
N THR A 29 14.44 13.28 5.53
CA THR A 29 15.37 12.98 4.43
C THR A 29 16.09 14.21 3.89
N GLY A 30 15.58 15.41 4.19
CA GLY A 30 16.09 16.69 3.70
C GLY A 30 15.90 16.87 2.19
N ASN A 31 15.07 16.06 1.56
CA ASN A 31 14.87 16.03 0.11
C ASN A 31 13.42 15.72 -0.23
N LYS A 32 12.95 16.29 -1.34
CA LYS A 32 11.70 15.88 -1.97
C LYS A 32 11.68 14.39 -2.30
N LEU A 33 10.48 13.84 -2.34
CA LEU A 33 10.20 12.42 -2.29
C LEU A 33 10.05 11.80 -3.70
N VAL A 34 10.47 10.55 -3.82
CA VAL A 34 10.21 9.67 -4.96
C VAL A 34 8.93 8.87 -4.67
N TYR A 35 7.91 9.09 -5.50
CA TYR A 35 6.62 8.39 -5.45
C TYR A 35 6.63 7.19 -6.38
N LEU A 36 6.07 6.07 -5.92
CA LEU A 36 5.71 4.91 -6.73
C LEU A 36 4.29 4.47 -6.39
N GLY A 37 3.38 4.40 -7.37
CA GLY A 37 2.01 4.01 -7.04
C GLY A 37 0.97 4.06 -8.14
N LEU A 38 -0.29 4.09 -7.70
CA LEU A 38 -1.51 3.97 -8.50
C LEU A 38 -2.35 5.26 -8.43
N PRO A 39 -1.92 6.37 -9.05
CA PRO A 39 -2.52 7.69 -8.81
C PRO A 39 -3.88 7.92 -9.50
N SER A 40 -4.40 6.93 -10.23
CA SER A 40 -5.55 7.07 -11.14
C SER A 40 -5.27 7.98 -12.36
N PRO A 41 -6.12 7.95 -13.41
CA PRO A 41 -5.98 8.83 -14.58
C PRO A 41 -6.01 10.33 -14.25
N GLU A 42 -6.68 10.69 -13.16
CA GLU A 42 -6.85 12.08 -12.75
C GLU A 42 -5.74 12.57 -11.80
N ALA A 43 -4.88 11.67 -11.33
CA ALA A 43 -3.71 11.96 -10.52
C ALA A 43 -4.00 12.71 -9.20
N GLU A 44 -5.16 12.49 -8.58
CA GLU A 44 -5.61 13.28 -7.42
C GLU A 44 -4.68 13.17 -6.20
N ASP A 45 -4.03 12.01 -6.03
CA ASP A 45 -3.01 11.80 -4.99
C ASP A 45 -1.76 12.65 -5.26
N ILE A 46 -1.33 12.72 -6.52
CA ILE A 46 -0.16 13.49 -6.94
C ILE A 46 -0.44 14.98 -6.76
N GLU A 47 -1.61 15.46 -7.19
CA GLU A 47 -1.98 16.88 -7.05
C GLU A 47 -1.93 17.34 -5.59
N ALA A 48 -2.48 16.56 -4.65
CA ALA A 48 -2.49 16.93 -3.25
C ALA A 48 -1.10 16.93 -2.60
N TRP A 49 -0.19 16.10 -3.11
CA TRP A 49 1.13 15.86 -2.53
C TRP A 49 2.26 16.52 -3.31
N ILE A 50 1.99 17.17 -4.44
CA ILE A 50 2.97 17.61 -5.44
C ILE A 50 4.12 18.44 -4.85
N GLU A 51 3.83 19.25 -3.82
CA GLU A 51 4.84 20.07 -3.16
C GLU A 51 5.95 19.25 -2.49
N HIS A 52 5.65 18.02 -2.05
CA HIS A 52 6.58 17.10 -1.41
C HIS A 52 7.28 16.16 -2.40
N LEU A 53 6.81 16.07 -3.65
CA LEU A 53 7.29 15.09 -4.62
C LEU A 53 8.32 15.73 -5.58
N LYS A 54 9.32 14.93 -5.98
CA LYS A 54 10.25 15.27 -7.07
C LYS A 54 10.09 14.37 -8.28
N ILE A 55 9.90 13.07 -8.07
CA ILE A 55 9.82 12.06 -9.13
C ILE A 55 8.56 11.24 -8.90
N VAL A 56 7.83 10.97 -9.99
CA VAL A 56 6.62 10.14 -9.97
C VAL A 56 6.81 8.91 -10.86
N ILE A 57 6.69 7.73 -10.26
CA ILE A 57 6.68 6.43 -10.93
C ILE A 57 5.25 5.88 -10.84
N ALA A 58 4.47 6.03 -11.90
CA ALA A 58 3.06 5.67 -11.90
C ALA A 58 2.77 4.43 -12.73
N PHE A 59 1.73 3.68 -12.35
CA PHE A 59 1.18 2.59 -13.14
C PHE A 59 -0.29 2.87 -13.43
N GLN A 60 -0.69 2.63 -14.68
CA GLN A 60 -2.08 2.80 -15.09
C GLN A 60 -2.48 1.64 -16.01
N CYS A 61 -3.49 0.87 -15.60
CA CYS A 61 -4.10 -0.11 -16.46
C CYS A 61 -5.06 0.56 -17.45
N ARG A 62 -5.22 -0.03 -18.64
CA ARG A 62 -6.13 0.46 -19.68
C ARG A 62 -7.60 0.25 -19.34
N LYS A 63 -7.93 -0.95 -18.86
CA LYS A 63 -9.28 -1.32 -18.42
C LYS A 63 -9.21 -2.08 -17.11
N TYR A 64 -9.75 -1.47 -16.07
CA TYR A 64 -9.75 -2.04 -14.73
C TYR A 64 -10.60 -3.32 -14.63
N GLY A 65 -10.07 -4.35 -13.96
CA GLY A 65 -10.72 -5.64 -13.76
C GLY A 65 -10.69 -6.57 -14.99
N ILE A 66 -10.05 -6.17 -16.09
CA ILE A 66 -9.90 -6.96 -17.31
C ILE A 66 -8.41 -7.26 -17.52
N GLN A 67 -8.10 -8.46 -18.02
CA GLN A 67 -6.74 -8.82 -18.45
C GLN A 67 -6.20 -7.78 -19.45
N SER A 68 -4.92 -7.39 -19.28
CA SER A 68 -4.25 -6.47 -20.17
C SER A 68 -4.16 -7.03 -21.58
N ASP A 69 -4.50 -6.21 -22.58
CA ASP A 69 -4.41 -6.56 -24.00
C ASP A 69 -3.91 -5.34 -24.78
N VAL A 70 -2.97 -5.55 -25.69
CA VAL A 70 -2.37 -4.51 -26.54
C VAL A 70 -3.38 -3.81 -27.44
N LEU A 71 -4.52 -4.43 -27.72
CA LEU A 71 -5.64 -3.88 -28.49
C LEU A 71 -6.58 -3.00 -27.66
N GLN A 72 -6.44 -2.97 -26.34
CA GLN A 72 -7.24 -2.09 -25.50
C GLN A 72 -6.85 -0.63 -25.69
N GLU A 73 -7.84 0.26 -25.67
CA GLU A 73 -7.66 1.71 -25.70
C GLU A 73 -6.79 2.21 -24.55
N ARG A 74 -5.93 3.20 -24.83
CA ARG A 74 -4.94 3.76 -23.88
C ARG A 74 -5.36 5.09 -23.28
N GLU A 75 -6.64 5.46 -23.38
CA GLU A 75 -7.13 6.79 -23.01
C GLU A 75 -6.72 7.20 -21.58
N ASP A 76 -6.93 6.31 -20.60
CA ASP A 76 -6.59 6.55 -19.19
C ASP A 76 -5.08 6.68 -18.96
N VAL A 77 -4.27 5.89 -19.68
CA VAL A 77 -2.79 5.95 -19.60
C VAL A 77 -2.28 7.27 -20.17
N MET A 78 -2.81 7.68 -21.33
CA MET A 78 -2.45 8.94 -21.98
C MET A 78 -2.89 10.15 -21.15
N ARG A 79 -4.07 10.10 -20.54
CA ARG A 79 -4.56 11.17 -19.67
C ARG A 79 -3.65 11.39 -18.46
N LEU A 80 -3.25 10.31 -17.79
CA LEU A 80 -2.29 10.39 -16.69
C LEU A 80 -0.94 10.95 -17.17
N HIS A 81 -0.44 10.46 -18.30
CA HIS A 81 0.81 10.94 -18.88
C HIS A 81 0.78 12.44 -19.16
N GLU A 82 -0.29 12.95 -19.79
CA GLU A 82 -0.45 14.38 -20.10
C GLU A 82 -0.50 15.24 -18.83
N LYS A 83 -1.17 14.78 -17.76
CA LYS A 83 -1.19 15.48 -16.47
C LYS A 83 0.19 15.57 -15.84
N LEU A 84 0.93 14.46 -15.77
CA LEU A 84 2.27 14.46 -15.19
C LEU A 84 3.26 15.27 -16.03
N LEU A 85 3.13 15.24 -17.35
CA LEU A 85 3.91 16.08 -18.26
C LEU A 85 3.65 17.57 -18.04
N ALA A 86 2.41 17.96 -17.72
CA ALA A 86 2.10 19.34 -17.37
C ALA A 86 2.81 19.78 -16.07
N TYR A 87 2.83 18.92 -15.04
CA TYR A 87 3.54 19.19 -13.79
C TYR A 87 5.06 19.30 -13.98
N GLU A 88 5.65 18.43 -14.80
CA GLU A 88 7.08 18.50 -15.15
C GLU A 88 7.41 19.81 -15.89
N ARG A 89 6.60 20.20 -16.90
CA ARG A 89 6.78 21.47 -17.63
C ARG A 89 6.63 22.71 -16.74
N GLN A 90 5.84 22.60 -15.68
CA GLN A 90 5.68 23.64 -14.66
C GLN A 90 6.78 23.60 -13.58
N MET A 91 7.78 22.72 -13.73
CA MET A 91 8.85 22.50 -12.75
C MET A 91 8.36 22.09 -11.36
N GLN A 92 7.16 21.52 -11.28
CA GLN A 92 6.62 20.97 -10.03
C GLN A 92 7.17 19.56 -9.78
N LEU A 93 7.48 18.82 -10.85
CA LEU A 93 8.22 17.57 -10.86
C LEU A 93 9.54 17.74 -11.61
N GLU A 94 10.56 17.02 -11.17
CA GLU A 94 11.84 16.91 -11.88
C GLU A 94 11.75 15.90 -13.03
N ASN A 95 11.00 14.81 -12.84
CA ASN A 95 10.81 13.75 -13.82
C ASN A 95 9.58 12.89 -13.48
N PHE A 96 9.05 12.15 -14.46
CA PHE A 96 8.04 11.14 -14.24
C PHE A 96 8.12 9.98 -15.24
N ILE A 97 7.50 8.86 -14.89
CA ILE A 97 7.27 7.72 -15.79
C ILE A 97 5.88 7.15 -15.54
N VAL A 98 5.19 6.78 -16.63
CA VAL A 98 3.90 6.07 -16.58
C VAL A 98 4.06 4.73 -17.26
N TYR A 99 3.94 3.66 -16.49
CA TYR A 99 3.93 2.30 -16.98
C TYR A 99 2.51 1.89 -17.40
N ASP A 100 2.37 1.38 -18.63
CA ASP A 100 1.12 0.86 -19.18
C ASP A 100 0.84 -0.56 -18.66
N GLY A 101 -0.10 -0.71 -17.74
CA GLY A 101 -0.48 -2.01 -17.19
C GLY A 101 -0.74 -1.99 -15.68
N TYR A 102 -1.17 -3.13 -15.16
CA TYR A 102 -1.29 -3.32 -13.72
C TYR A 102 0.09 -3.39 -13.07
N ILE A 103 0.26 -2.79 -11.89
CA ILE A 103 1.53 -2.84 -11.17
C ILE A 103 1.99 -4.27 -10.92
N GLU A 104 1.07 -5.18 -10.57
CA GLU A 104 1.44 -6.57 -10.32
C GLU A 104 1.93 -7.31 -11.59
N GLU A 105 1.45 -6.93 -12.76
CA GLU A 105 1.95 -7.45 -14.04
C GLU A 105 3.30 -6.84 -14.37
N VAL A 106 3.41 -5.51 -14.39
CA VAL A 106 4.62 -4.80 -14.84
C VAL A 106 5.81 -5.13 -13.96
N VAL A 107 5.64 -5.15 -12.63
CA VAL A 107 6.71 -5.45 -11.67
C VAL A 107 7.19 -6.88 -11.81
N LEU A 108 6.29 -7.87 -11.86
CA LEU A 108 6.66 -9.28 -11.90
C LEU A 108 7.20 -9.70 -13.27
N ARG A 109 6.70 -9.09 -14.35
CA ARG A 109 7.13 -9.35 -15.71
C ARG A 109 8.42 -8.60 -16.08
N GLY A 110 8.64 -7.44 -15.46
CA GLY A 110 9.81 -6.59 -15.65
C GLY A 110 9.71 -5.62 -16.83
N TYR A 111 8.53 -5.42 -17.41
CA TYR A 111 8.26 -4.43 -18.47
C TYR A 111 6.75 -4.21 -18.67
N ASP A 112 6.39 -3.08 -19.26
CA ASP A 112 5.01 -2.64 -19.46
C ASP A 112 4.35 -3.14 -20.76
N ASN A 113 3.11 -2.72 -21.03
CA ASN A 113 2.32 -3.10 -22.20
C ASN A 113 2.35 -2.06 -23.33
N SER A 114 3.33 -1.14 -23.34
CA SER A 114 3.39 -0.10 -24.37
C SER A 114 3.53 -0.72 -25.78
N PRO A 115 2.67 -0.34 -26.75
CA PRO A 115 2.54 -1.06 -28.03
C PRO A 115 3.72 -0.82 -28.97
N ASP A 116 4.30 0.37 -28.97
CA ASP A 116 5.37 0.76 -29.90
C ASP A 116 6.75 0.39 -29.39
N THR A 117 6.98 0.54 -28.08
CA THR A 117 8.26 0.23 -27.43
C THR A 117 7.98 -0.16 -26.00
N VAL A 118 8.22 -1.43 -25.68
CA VAL A 118 8.11 -1.93 -24.32
C VAL A 118 9.07 -1.16 -23.42
N ILE A 119 8.57 -0.68 -22.29
CA ILE A 119 9.38 0.07 -21.32
C ILE A 119 9.80 -0.91 -20.23
N PRO A 120 11.12 -1.19 -20.07
CA PRO A 120 11.61 -2.01 -18.96
C PRO A 120 11.25 -1.39 -17.61
N PHE A 121 10.84 -2.24 -16.68
CA PHE A 121 10.65 -1.83 -15.29
C PHE A 121 12.01 -1.84 -14.59
N GLU A 122 12.54 -0.65 -14.29
CA GLU A 122 13.82 -0.47 -13.61
C GLU A 122 13.68 0.61 -12.55
N LEU A 123 13.86 0.25 -11.28
CA LEU A 123 14.00 1.22 -10.20
C LEU A 123 15.49 1.50 -9.99
N LYS A 124 15.88 2.76 -10.19
CA LYS A 124 17.26 3.24 -9.99
C LYS A 124 17.40 4.08 -8.73
N ASP A 125 16.31 4.73 -8.34
CA ASP A 125 16.23 5.56 -7.15
C ASP A 125 15.50 4.83 -6.02
N ILE A 126 15.85 5.20 -4.78
CA ILE A 126 15.15 4.75 -3.60
C ILE A 126 13.76 5.36 -3.58
N VAL A 127 12.74 4.50 -3.55
CA VAL A 127 11.37 4.94 -3.40
C VAL A 127 11.15 5.33 -1.94
N THR A 128 10.61 6.53 -1.74
CA THR A 128 10.29 7.05 -0.40
C THR A 128 8.79 6.99 -0.10
N VAL A 129 7.95 6.93 -1.14
CA VAL A 129 6.49 6.85 -1.00
C VAL A 129 5.96 5.76 -1.91
N TYR A 130 5.48 4.68 -1.31
CA TYR A 130 4.67 3.69 -2.01
C TYR A 130 3.19 4.02 -1.78
N ASN A 131 2.42 4.21 -2.83
CA ASN A 131 0.96 4.38 -2.74
C ASN A 131 0.24 3.30 -3.56
N LEU A 132 -0.11 2.23 -2.86
CA LEU A 132 -0.65 0.99 -3.43
C LEU A 132 -2.16 0.92 -3.16
N ASP A 133 -2.93 1.70 -3.92
CA ASP A 133 -4.39 1.75 -3.81
C ASP A 133 -5.06 0.58 -4.56
N PHE A 134 -5.00 -0.62 -3.97
CA PHE A 134 -5.68 -1.80 -4.49
C PHE A 134 -7.17 -1.79 -4.16
N CYS A 135 -7.94 -0.94 -4.84
CA CYS A 135 -9.40 -0.84 -4.69
C CYS A 135 -10.19 -2.12 -5.03
N ASN A 136 -9.56 -3.18 -5.53
CA ASN A 136 -10.18 -4.48 -5.85
C ASN A 136 -9.93 -5.53 -4.77
N ASN A 137 -10.62 -6.68 -4.90
CA ASN A 137 -10.35 -7.84 -4.03
C ASN A 137 -8.88 -8.25 -4.12
N ILE A 138 -8.23 -8.32 -2.95
CA ILE A 138 -6.79 -8.60 -2.79
C ILE A 138 -6.41 -9.95 -3.42
N THR A 139 -7.32 -10.91 -3.37
CA THR A 139 -7.05 -12.34 -3.59
C THR A 139 -7.25 -12.79 -5.04
N SER A 140 -7.73 -11.92 -5.92
CA SER A 140 -7.92 -12.25 -7.33
C SER A 140 -6.66 -11.92 -8.12
N PRO A 141 -5.88 -12.92 -8.57
CA PRO A 141 -4.76 -12.66 -9.46
C PRO A 141 -5.28 -12.17 -10.81
N ILE A 142 -4.44 -11.40 -11.51
CA ILE A 142 -4.62 -11.18 -12.95
C ILE A 142 -3.75 -12.17 -13.72
N GLU A 143 -4.20 -12.56 -14.90
CA GLU A 143 -3.41 -13.37 -15.82
C GLU A 143 -2.69 -12.46 -16.82
N PHE A 144 -1.43 -12.79 -17.13
CA PHE A 144 -0.63 -12.04 -18.10
C PHE A 144 0.30 -13.00 -18.86
N LEU A 145 0.79 -12.58 -20.03
CA LEU A 145 1.78 -13.34 -20.80
C LEU A 145 3.19 -12.91 -20.44
N ASP A 146 4.07 -13.87 -20.12
CA ASP A 146 5.49 -13.62 -19.94
C ASP A 146 6.24 -13.44 -21.27
N LYS A 147 7.56 -13.19 -21.22
CA LYS A 147 8.41 -13.03 -22.41
C LYS A 147 8.42 -14.26 -23.33
N GLY A 148 8.13 -15.44 -22.78
CA GLY A 148 8.03 -16.71 -23.50
C GLY A 148 6.63 -16.99 -24.04
N GLY A 149 5.66 -16.09 -23.83
CA GLY A 149 4.27 -16.28 -24.22
C GLY A 149 3.49 -17.24 -23.32
N ASN A 150 3.99 -17.57 -22.13
CA ASN A 150 3.27 -18.43 -21.19
C ASN A 150 2.36 -17.57 -20.30
N ILE A 151 1.18 -18.10 -19.98
CA ILE A 151 0.25 -17.47 -19.04
C ILE A 151 0.80 -17.61 -17.62
N GLN A 152 0.99 -16.47 -16.96
CA GLN A 152 1.40 -16.34 -15.57
C GLN A 152 0.29 -15.68 -14.77
N LYS A 153 0.29 -15.92 -13.45
CA LYS A 153 -0.63 -15.27 -12.50
C LYS A 153 0.12 -14.23 -11.66
N ALA A 154 -0.32 -12.98 -11.73
CA ALA A 154 0.19 -11.90 -10.91
C ALA A 154 -0.71 -11.65 -9.70
N TYR A 155 -0.14 -11.79 -8.51
CA TYR A 155 -0.79 -11.44 -7.23
C TYR A 155 -0.23 -10.12 -6.73
N LYS A 156 -1.10 -9.28 -6.16
CA LYS A 156 -0.74 -7.96 -5.62
C LYS A 156 0.36 -8.04 -4.56
N PHE A 157 0.25 -8.99 -3.64
CA PHE A 157 1.23 -9.16 -2.57
C PHE A 157 2.57 -9.70 -3.09
N ASN A 158 2.61 -10.45 -4.19
CA ASN A 158 3.86 -10.81 -4.85
C ASN A 158 4.56 -9.57 -5.42
N ALA A 159 3.80 -8.63 -5.99
CA ALA A 159 4.35 -7.37 -6.47
C ALA A 159 4.88 -6.51 -5.31
N VAL A 160 4.13 -6.42 -4.20
CA VAL A 160 4.60 -5.74 -2.97
C VAL A 160 5.91 -6.35 -2.48
N LYS A 161 5.99 -7.68 -2.44
CA LYS A 161 7.18 -8.41 -2.02
C LYS A 161 8.39 -8.08 -2.93
N GLU A 162 8.21 -8.09 -4.25
CA GLU A 162 9.27 -7.75 -5.20
C GLU A 162 9.71 -6.30 -5.07
N LEU A 163 8.78 -5.35 -4.88
CA LEU A 163 9.10 -3.94 -4.65
C LEU A 163 9.93 -3.74 -3.38
N LEU A 164 9.60 -4.43 -2.28
CA LEU A 164 10.38 -4.38 -1.03
C LEU A 164 11.76 -5.04 -1.20
N GLN A 165 11.86 -6.09 -2.01
CA GLN A 165 13.15 -6.70 -2.35
C GLN A 165 14.03 -5.73 -3.14
N ILE A 166 13.47 -5.03 -4.12
CA ILE A 166 14.19 -4.02 -4.91
C ILE A 166 14.61 -2.86 -4.00
N GLN A 167 13.72 -2.37 -3.14
CA GLN A 167 14.01 -1.34 -2.14
C GLN A 167 15.22 -1.73 -1.28
N HIS A 168 15.25 -2.96 -0.77
CA HIS A 168 16.38 -3.45 0.04
C HIS A 168 17.69 -3.48 -0.75
N LYS A 169 17.66 -3.86 -2.04
CA LYS A 169 18.86 -3.89 -2.90
C LYS A 169 19.40 -2.49 -3.22
N LEU A 170 18.50 -1.51 -3.37
CA LEU A 170 18.86 -0.13 -3.72
C LEU A 170 19.24 0.72 -2.50
N ALA A 171 18.75 0.36 -1.32
CA ALA A 171 18.86 1.23 -0.18
C ALA A 171 20.27 1.23 0.42
N PRO A 172 20.81 2.42 0.76
CA PRO A 172 21.91 2.52 1.68
C PRO A 172 21.47 2.03 3.05
N VAL A 173 22.46 1.77 3.92
CA VAL A 173 22.22 1.70 5.35
C VAL A 173 21.47 2.97 5.76
N SER A 174 20.29 2.83 6.37
CA SER A 174 19.40 3.90 6.89
C SER A 174 18.40 4.60 5.94
N SER A 175 17.92 3.96 4.86
CA SER A 175 16.81 4.55 4.07
C SER A 175 15.46 4.48 4.82
N LYS A 176 14.64 5.51 4.62
CA LYS A 176 13.33 5.71 5.26
C LYS A 176 12.26 5.90 4.19
N PHE A 177 11.10 5.27 4.36
CA PHE A 177 9.99 5.38 3.41
C PHE A 177 8.65 5.18 4.10
N VAL A 178 7.57 5.53 3.40
CA VAL A 178 6.19 5.21 3.80
C VAL A 178 5.54 4.35 2.72
N LEU A 179 4.74 3.39 3.14
CA LEU A 179 3.89 2.56 2.30
C LEU A 179 2.44 2.76 2.72
N PHE A 180 1.67 3.36 1.83
CA PHE A 180 0.22 3.41 1.87
C PHE A 180 -0.33 2.24 1.08
N LEU A 181 -1.24 1.49 1.69
CA LEU A 181 -1.89 0.34 1.08
C LEU A 181 -3.38 0.42 1.38
N THR A 182 -4.18 0.54 0.34
CA THR A 182 -5.63 0.46 0.46
C THR A 182 -6.09 -0.86 -0.14
N VAL A 183 -6.98 -1.55 0.55
CA VAL A 183 -7.52 -2.84 0.10
C VAL A 183 -9.01 -2.94 0.40
N HIS A 184 -9.71 -3.74 -0.40
CA HIS A 184 -11.11 -4.07 -0.13
C HIS A 184 -11.22 -4.91 1.16
N SER A 185 -12.20 -4.58 2.02
CA SER A 185 -12.37 -5.22 3.33
C SER A 185 -13.09 -6.57 3.26
N SER A 186 -13.76 -6.87 2.14
CA SER A 186 -14.24 -8.21 1.83
C SER A 186 -13.14 -9.06 1.21
N TYR A 187 -13.27 -10.37 1.36
CA TYR A 187 -12.37 -11.34 0.78
C TYR A 187 -13.13 -12.47 0.10
N LYS A 188 -12.54 -13.01 -0.97
CA LYS A 188 -13.00 -14.23 -1.64
C LYS A 188 -11.82 -14.98 -2.27
N GLY A 189 -11.52 -16.20 -1.84
CA GLY A 189 -10.58 -17.04 -2.58
C GLY A 189 -9.10 -16.76 -2.26
N GLY A 190 -8.22 -17.51 -2.94
CA GLY A 190 -6.80 -17.17 -3.12
C GLY A 190 -5.94 -17.29 -1.86
N GLU A 191 -4.93 -16.41 -1.75
CA GLU A 191 -3.93 -16.44 -0.66
C GLU A 191 -4.56 -16.34 0.73
N LEU A 192 -5.72 -15.66 0.85
CA LEU A 192 -6.41 -15.55 2.12
C LEU A 192 -7.12 -16.84 2.54
N ASP A 193 -7.62 -17.64 1.60
CA ASP A 193 -8.25 -18.93 1.92
C ASP A 193 -7.25 -19.86 2.61
N ASP A 194 -6.01 -19.85 2.15
CA ASP A 194 -4.92 -20.62 2.76
C ASP A 194 -4.54 -20.06 4.13
N PHE A 195 -4.54 -18.73 4.29
CA PHE A 195 -4.27 -18.06 5.56
C PHE A 195 -5.31 -18.36 6.64
N ILE A 196 -6.59 -18.39 6.29
CA ILE A 196 -7.69 -18.65 7.24
C ILE A 196 -7.95 -20.14 7.48
N ASN A 197 -7.37 -21.01 6.65
CA ASN A 197 -7.55 -22.46 6.76
C ASN A 197 -6.82 -23.01 8.00
N PRO A 198 -7.52 -23.56 9.01
CA PRO A 198 -6.91 -24.03 10.25
C PRO A 198 -5.85 -25.13 10.07
N THR A 199 -5.95 -25.89 8.97
CA THR A 199 -5.03 -26.99 8.65
C THR A 199 -3.74 -26.51 7.99
N LYS A 200 -3.77 -25.34 7.33
CA LYS A 200 -2.62 -24.74 6.65
C LYS A 200 -1.93 -23.69 7.51
N GLN A 201 -2.68 -23.00 8.37
CA GLN A 201 -2.11 -22.05 9.31
C GLN A 201 -1.24 -22.79 10.33
N SER A 202 0.01 -22.37 10.53
CA SER A 202 0.91 -22.98 11.51
C SER A 202 1.07 -22.13 12.76
N ASP A 203 0.79 -20.83 12.68
CA ASP A 203 0.95 -19.90 13.79
C ASP A 203 -0.23 -19.98 14.78
N ALA A 204 0.06 -20.37 16.02
CA ALA A 204 -0.94 -20.55 17.07
C ALA A 204 -1.63 -19.23 17.47
N GLN A 205 -0.90 -18.11 17.49
CA GLN A 205 -1.46 -16.80 17.82
C GLN A 205 -2.43 -16.35 16.72
N ILE A 206 -2.07 -16.58 15.45
CA ILE A 206 -2.97 -16.31 14.31
C ILE A 206 -4.23 -17.16 14.39
N LYS A 207 -4.12 -18.46 14.73
CA LYS A 207 -5.31 -19.33 14.89
C LYS A 207 -6.26 -18.83 15.98
N GLU A 208 -5.71 -18.40 17.11
CA GLU A 208 -6.51 -17.87 18.22
C GLU A 208 -7.27 -16.60 17.79
N LEU A 209 -6.57 -15.64 17.16
CA LEU A 209 -7.19 -14.41 16.66
C LEU A 209 -8.26 -14.70 15.61
N LEU A 210 -8.00 -15.60 14.66
CA LEU A 210 -8.98 -16.02 13.65
C LEU A 210 -10.23 -16.63 14.29
N ASN A 211 -10.07 -17.44 15.34
CA ASN A 211 -11.21 -18.02 16.06
C ASN A 211 -12.01 -16.95 16.81
N LYS A 212 -11.34 -15.99 17.45
CA LYS A 212 -12.00 -14.83 18.08
C LYS A 212 -12.82 -14.03 17.06
N TYR A 213 -12.26 -13.76 15.89
CA TYR A 213 -12.94 -12.94 14.87
C TYR A 213 -14.12 -13.65 14.19
N LYS A 214 -14.17 -14.98 14.19
CA LYS A 214 -15.32 -15.73 13.65
C LYS A 214 -16.61 -15.51 14.43
N ALA A 215 -16.54 -15.03 15.67
CA ALA A 215 -17.70 -14.71 16.49
C ALA A 215 -18.31 -13.33 16.18
N LEU A 216 -17.60 -12.47 15.42
CA LEU A 216 -18.03 -11.11 15.12
C LEU A 216 -19.13 -11.06 14.03
N PRO A 217 -19.90 -9.96 13.95
CA PRO A 217 -20.73 -9.67 12.78
C PRO A 217 -19.94 -9.74 11.47
N LYS A 218 -20.58 -10.20 10.38
CA LYS A 218 -19.90 -10.56 9.13
C LYS A 218 -19.00 -9.45 8.55
N GLU A 219 -19.45 -8.21 8.62
CA GLU A 219 -18.69 -7.06 8.13
C GLU A 219 -17.42 -6.82 8.98
N GLU A 220 -17.54 -6.80 10.29
CA GLU A 220 -16.42 -6.65 11.23
C GLU A 220 -15.46 -7.84 11.18
N GLN A 221 -16.00 -9.05 11.13
CA GLN A 221 -15.23 -10.28 10.92
C GLN A 221 -14.33 -10.14 9.69
N ASN A 222 -14.91 -9.70 8.56
CA ASN A 222 -14.15 -9.56 7.32
C ASN A 222 -13.04 -8.51 7.46
N GLN A 223 -13.37 -7.36 8.02
CA GLN A 223 -12.41 -6.28 8.24
C GLN A 223 -11.24 -6.74 9.14
N LYS A 224 -11.52 -7.43 10.25
CA LYS A 224 -10.49 -7.93 11.19
C LYS A 224 -9.63 -9.05 10.59
N ILE A 225 -10.23 -9.96 9.83
CA ILE A 225 -9.48 -11.02 9.13
C ILE A 225 -8.54 -10.43 8.07
N VAL A 226 -9.03 -9.47 7.25
CA VAL A 226 -8.18 -8.80 6.24
C VAL A 226 -7.08 -8.00 6.93
N GLN A 227 -7.39 -7.27 8.01
CA GLN A 227 -6.39 -6.55 8.81
C GLN A 227 -5.27 -7.48 9.29
N LEU A 228 -5.64 -8.61 9.90
CA LEU A 228 -4.69 -9.60 10.39
C LEU A 228 -3.82 -10.18 9.27
N PHE A 229 -4.44 -10.51 8.14
CA PHE A 229 -3.73 -11.02 6.96
C PHE A 229 -2.71 -10.01 6.41
N VAL A 230 -3.11 -8.76 6.22
CA VAL A 230 -2.25 -7.71 5.68
C VAL A 230 -1.07 -7.47 6.61
N ILE A 231 -1.31 -7.30 7.91
CA ILE A 231 -0.26 -7.07 8.91
C ILE A 231 0.72 -8.24 8.95
N HIS A 232 0.21 -9.48 9.02
CA HIS A 232 1.04 -10.67 9.06
C HIS A 232 1.89 -10.82 7.79
N THR A 233 1.29 -10.64 6.63
CA THR A 233 1.96 -10.80 5.34
C THR A 233 3.02 -9.73 5.12
N LEU A 234 2.69 -8.45 5.36
CA LEU A 234 3.65 -7.37 5.26
C LEU A 234 4.77 -7.50 6.30
N LYS A 235 4.47 -7.88 7.55
CA LYS A 235 5.51 -8.18 8.55
C LYS A 235 6.51 -9.20 8.02
N SER A 236 6.03 -10.30 7.43
CA SER A 236 6.88 -11.32 6.85
C SER A 236 7.77 -10.74 5.74
N PHE A 237 7.19 -10.00 4.78
CA PHE A 237 7.95 -9.42 3.67
C PHE A 237 9.01 -8.43 4.14
N PHE A 238 8.66 -7.50 5.02
CA PHE A 238 9.61 -6.53 5.56
C PHE A 238 10.77 -7.22 6.29
N ARG A 239 10.49 -8.24 7.13
CA ARG A 239 11.53 -8.97 7.85
C ARG A 239 12.49 -9.71 6.92
N VAL A 240 11.97 -10.36 5.88
CA VAL A 240 12.77 -11.09 4.87
C VAL A 240 13.79 -10.16 4.19
N TYR A 241 13.46 -8.88 4.04
CA TYR A 241 14.30 -7.89 3.35
C TYR A 241 14.97 -6.88 4.29
N ASN A 242 15.18 -7.23 5.57
CA ASN A 242 15.85 -6.36 6.56
C ASN A 242 15.24 -4.95 6.70
N LEU A 243 13.92 -4.86 6.52
CA LEU A 243 13.15 -3.64 6.71
C LEU A 243 12.45 -3.73 8.07
N VAL A 244 12.58 -2.68 8.88
CA VAL A 244 11.85 -2.52 10.14
C VAL A 244 10.59 -1.69 9.84
N PRO A 245 9.40 -2.31 9.87
CA PRO A 245 8.14 -1.59 9.70
C PRO A 245 7.63 -1.02 11.02
N HIS A 246 6.85 0.04 10.90
CA HIS A 246 5.96 0.54 11.95
C HIS A 246 4.57 0.78 11.34
N PHE A 247 3.60 -0.03 11.74
CA PHE A 247 2.21 0.09 11.34
C PHE A 247 1.53 1.20 12.14
N LEU A 248 0.83 2.09 11.46
CA LEU A 248 -0.09 3.03 12.09
C LEU A 248 -1.50 2.42 12.17
N PRO A 249 -2.39 2.99 13.01
CA PRO A 249 -3.76 2.51 13.13
C PRO A 249 -4.46 2.43 11.77
N THR A 250 -5.17 1.34 11.54
CA THR A 250 -5.88 1.10 10.28
C THR A 250 -7.13 1.98 10.18
N ILE A 251 -7.33 2.61 9.01
CA ILE A 251 -8.52 3.40 8.71
C ILE A 251 -9.50 2.53 7.91
N TYR A 252 -10.74 2.45 8.38
CA TYR A 252 -11.86 1.88 7.64
C TYR A 252 -12.72 3.00 7.05
N TYR A 253 -13.14 2.86 5.80
CA TYR A 253 -14.10 3.79 5.19
C TYR A 253 -14.90 3.12 4.08
N LYS A 254 -16.03 3.75 3.70
CA LYS A 254 -16.83 3.34 2.54
C LYS A 254 -16.34 4.07 1.29
N GLY A 255 -15.88 3.29 0.31
CA GLY A 255 -15.49 3.76 -1.01
C GLY A 255 -16.67 3.87 -1.98
N LEU A 256 -16.35 3.94 -3.27
CA LEU A 256 -17.35 4.01 -4.33
C LEU A 256 -18.26 2.77 -4.30
N GLY A 257 -19.58 2.98 -4.37
CA GLY A 257 -20.56 1.89 -4.35
C GLY A 257 -20.72 1.22 -2.97
N ASP A 258 -20.43 1.95 -1.89
CA ASP A 258 -20.53 1.48 -0.49
C ASP A 258 -19.63 0.27 -0.18
N GLN A 259 -18.55 0.14 -0.95
CA GLN A 259 -17.54 -0.88 -0.73
C GLN A 259 -16.69 -0.53 0.48
N GLY A 260 -16.63 -1.43 1.46
CA GLY A 260 -15.75 -1.25 2.61
C GLY A 260 -14.28 -1.37 2.20
N LEU A 261 -13.48 -0.36 2.56
CA LEU A 261 -12.04 -0.31 2.28
C LEU A 261 -11.26 -0.17 3.59
N LEU A 262 -10.08 -0.79 3.64
CA LEU A 262 -9.11 -0.64 4.71
C LEU A 262 -7.88 0.05 4.15
N HIS A 263 -7.49 1.17 4.75
CA HIS A 263 -6.26 1.88 4.46
C HIS A 263 -5.24 1.65 5.57
N PHE A 264 -4.07 1.18 5.16
CA PHE A 264 -2.91 0.92 6.00
C PHE A 264 -1.81 1.91 5.67
N SER A 265 -1.18 2.46 6.70
CA SER A 265 0.03 3.26 6.56
C SER A 265 1.15 2.58 7.34
N VAL A 266 2.23 2.23 6.63
CA VAL A 266 3.38 1.52 7.18
C VAL A 266 4.63 2.34 6.96
N ILE A 267 5.30 2.72 8.04
CA ILE A 267 6.57 3.45 7.97
C ILE A 267 7.71 2.42 7.96
N GLY A 268 8.51 2.42 6.90
CA GLY A 268 9.61 1.49 6.71
C GLY A 268 10.97 2.12 6.98
N THR A 269 11.87 1.35 7.56
CA THR A 269 13.27 1.75 7.74
C THR A 269 14.19 0.59 7.44
N VAL A 270 15.20 0.81 6.58
CA VAL A 270 16.23 -0.20 6.33
C VAL A 270 17.12 -0.31 7.56
N SER A 271 17.24 -1.53 8.09
CA SER A 271 18.13 -1.86 9.19
C SER A 271 19.32 -2.66 8.70
N GLU A 272 20.47 -2.51 9.37
CA GLU A 272 21.54 -3.48 9.27
C GLU A 272 21.06 -4.83 9.83
N SER A 273 21.50 -5.92 9.23
CA SER A 273 21.20 -7.27 9.72
C SER A 273 21.75 -7.43 11.13
N CYS A 274 20.89 -7.79 12.08
CA CYS A 274 21.31 -8.02 13.46
C CYS A 274 22.11 -9.33 13.58
N ALA A 275 23.00 -9.40 14.57
CA ALA A 275 23.70 -10.63 14.95
C ALA A 275 22.66 -11.68 15.35
N GLY A 276 22.44 -12.69 14.48
CA GLY A 276 21.37 -13.68 14.60
C GLY A 276 20.45 -13.78 13.38
N GLY A 277 20.57 -12.86 12.42
CA GLY A 277 19.88 -12.93 11.12
C GLY A 277 18.39 -12.55 11.14
N GLU A 278 17.86 -12.11 12.29
CA GLU A 278 16.47 -11.65 12.39
C GLU A 278 16.37 -10.13 12.44
N THR A 279 15.56 -9.57 11.55
CA THR A 279 15.22 -8.13 11.53
C THR A 279 14.40 -7.75 12.76
N ILE A 280 14.74 -6.63 13.38
CA ILE A 280 14.07 -6.11 14.57
C ILE A 280 12.61 -5.78 14.26
N TRP A 281 11.73 -6.06 15.22
CA TRP A 281 10.30 -5.77 15.15
C TRP A 281 9.85 -5.22 16.50
N TYR A 282 9.36 -3.98 16.52
CA TYR A 282 9.08 -3.24 17.76
C TYR A 282 7.61 -3.23 18.21
N GLN A 283 6.70 -3.70 17.35
CA GLN A 283 5.26 -3.75 17.67
C GLN A 283 4.87 -5.18 18.08
N ASP A 284 3.69 -5.40 18.64
CA ASP A 284 3.18 -6.76 18.82
C ASP A 284 2.00 -6.96 17.86
N VAL A 285 1.91 -8.13 17.21
CA VAL A 285 0.89 -8.37 16.18
C VAL A 285 -0.49 -8.46 16.81
N ALA A 286 -0.63 -9.09 17.97
CA ALA A 286 -1.92 -9.15 18.65
C ALA A 286 -2.36 -7.75 19.10
N ASN A 287 -1.44 -6.93 19.62
CA ASN A 287 -1.74 -5.53 19.96
C ASN A 287 -2.21 -4.73 18.75
N LEU A 288 -1.48 -4.77 17.63
CA LEU A 288 -1.88 -4.09 16.38
C LEU A 288 -3.28 -4.51 15.90
N CYS A 289 -3.62 -5.78 16.07
CA CYS A 289 -4.94 -6.29 15.66
C CYS A 289 -6.04 -6.01 16.70
N ALA A 290 -5.66 -5.75 17.96
CA ALA A 290 -6.54 -5.35 19.05
C ALA A 290 -6.77 -3.83 19.10
N GLU A 291 -5.95 -3.02 18.42
CA GLU A 291 -6.18 -1.57 18.31
C GLU A 291 -7.59 -1.26 17.81
N LYS A 292 -8.19 -0.20 18.39
CA LYS A 292 -9.38 0.42 17.83
C LYS A 292 -9.06 0.88 16.41
N ARG A 293 -10.09 1.02 15.58
CA ARG A 293 -9.91 1.46 14.19
C ARG A 293 -10.38 2.88 14.03
N ILE A 294 -9.80 3.55 13.06
CA ILE A 294 -10.27 4.87 12.64
C ILE A 294 -11.36 4.68 11.60
N THR A 295 -12.42 5.46 11.68
CA THR A 295 -13.40 5.61 10.60
C THR A 295 -13.55 7.10 10.28
N ILE A 296 -14.39 7.40 9.30
CA ILE A 296 -14.71 8.77 8.92
C ILE A 296 -16.19 9.01 9.16
N GLU A 297 -16.49 10.00 10.00
CA GLU A 297 -17.83 10.45 10.32
C GLU A 297 -17.86 11.97 10.30
N ASN A 298 -18.84 12.56 9.60
CA ASN A 298 -18.98 14.02 9.49
C ASN A 298 -17.68 14.74 9.07
N ASP A 299 -16.97 14.19 8.08
CA ASP A 299 -15.70 14.71 7.55
C ASP A 299 -14.55 14.79 8.57
N GLU A 300 -14.64 14.03 9.67
CA GLU A 300 -13.60 13.92 10.68
C GLU A 300 -13.22 12.45 10.96
N PHE A 301 -11.99 12.25 11.46
CA PHE A 301 -11.56 10.93 11.93
C PHE A 301 -12.21 10.63 13.28
N SER A 302 -13.03 9.59 13.33
CA SER A 302 -13.60 9.05 14.56
C SER A 302 -13.05 7.66 14.86
N ILE A 303 -13.20 7.21 16.10
CA ILE A 303 -12.69 5.91 16.55
C ILE A 303 -13.87 4.96 16.69
N ILE A 304 -13.78 3.81 16.04
CA ILE A 304 -14.73 2.71 16.19
C ILE A 304 -14.13 1.59 17.04
N SER A 305 -14.88 1.15 18.03
CA SER A 305 -14.66 -0.08 18.79
C SER A 305 -15.56 -1.18 18.25
N CYS A 306 -15.04 -2.42 18.22
CA CYS A 306 -15.89 -3.60 18.09
C CYS A 306 -16.40 -3.98 19.48
N GLU A 307 -17.67 -4.32 19.59
CA GLU A 307 -18.18 -4.95 20.81
C GLU A 307 -17.50 -6.33 20.97
N ASP A 308 -17.38 -6.82 22.21
CA ASP A 308 -16.81 -8.14 22.54
C ASP A 308 -15.30 -8.35 22.32
N ILE A 309 -14.55 -7.29 22.02
CA ILE A 309 -13.08 -7.32 21.92
C ILE A 309 -12.47 -6.27 22.83
N GLU A 310 -11.57 -6.68 23.73
CA GLU A 310 -10.71 -5.74 24.45
C GLU A 310 -9.84 -4.98 23.44
N HIS A 311 -9.90 -3.66 23.51
CA HIS A 311 -9.29 -2.78 22.54
C HIS A 311 -8.23 -1.88 23.15
N ILE A 312 -7.16 -1.65 22.39
CA ILE A 312 -6.13 -0.67 22.72
C ILE A 312 -6.54 0.68 22.12
N ASP A 313 -6.51 1.73 22.93
CA ASP A 313 -6.77 3.10 22.49
C ASP A 313 -5.70 3.58 21.50
N ILE A 314 -6.12 4.37 20.53
CA ILE A 314 -5.27 4.90 19.45
C ILE A 314 -5.37 6.41 19.36
N LYS A 315 -4.42 7.02 18.63
CA LYS A 315 -4.47 8.44 18.25
C LYS A 315 -4.86 8.59 16.79
N THR A 316 -5.64 9.62 16.49
CA THR A 316 -6.05 9.99 15.13
C THR A 316 -5.07 10.94 14.43
N GLN A 317 -3.95 11.28 15.09
CA GLN A 317 -2.88 12.11 14.53
C GLN A 317 -1.67 11.23 14.17
N PRO A 318 -1.42 10.93 12.89
CA PRO A 318 -0.49 9.87 12.49
C PRO A 318 0.97 10.21 12.83
N VAL A 319 1.36 11.49 12.68
CA VAL A 319 2.71 11.96 13.01
C VAL A 319 2.96 11.89 14.52
N GLU A 320 2.00 12.32 15.33
CA GLU A 320 2.14 12.27 16.79
C GLU A 320 2.25 10.82 17.27
N HIS A 321 1.38 9.95 16.75
CA HIS A 321 1.40 8.52 17.03
C HIS A 321 2.77 7.90 16.73
N PHE A 322 3.31 8.18 15.53
CA PHE A 322 4.60 7.65 15.15
C PHE A 322 5.75 8.21 16.01
N CYS A 323 5.79 9.53 16.23
CA CYS A 323 6.88 10.18 16.97
C CYS A 323 7.02 9.72 18.43
N GLN A 324 5.96 9.19 19.03
CA GLN A 324 5.97 8.64 20.39
C GLN A 324 6.37 7.15 20.42
N SER A 325 6.54 6.51 19.26
CA SER A 325 6.82 5.09 19.18
C SER A 325 8.28 4.74 19.50
N ARG A 326 8.47 3.49 19.92
CA ARG A 326 9.80 2.90 20.05
C ARG A 326 10.57 2.91 18.73
N THR A 327 9.91 2.64 17.60
CA THR A 327 10.55 2.70 16.28
C THR A 327 11.14 4.09 16.01
N TYR A 328 10.39 5.16 16.29
CA TYR A 328 10.86 6.52 16.07
C TYR A 328 12.07 6.86 16.94
N SER A 329 11.96 6.62 18.25
CA SER A 329 13.06 6.89 19.19
C SER A 329 14.36 6.13 18.87
N GLN A 330 14.27 4.92 18.31
CA GLN A 330 15.44 4.09 18.01
C GLN A 330 16.03 4.35 16.62
N LEU A 331 15.20 4.68 15.62
CA LEU A 331 15.62 4.68 14.20
C LEU A 331 15.42 6.01 13.44
N TRP A 332 14.70 6.98 14.03
CA TRP A 332 14.29 8.22 13.33
C TRP A 332 14.69 9.52 14.04
N GLN A 333 15.33 9.46 15.20
CA GLN A 333 15.81 10.68 15.87
C GLN A 333 16.83 11.43 15.03
#